data_AF-A0A2H9PY49-F1
#
_entry.id   AF-A0A2H9PY49-F1
#
_cell.length_a   1.000
_cell.length_b   1.000
_cell.length_c   1.000
_cell.angle_alpha   90.00
_cell.angle_beta   90.00
_cell.angle_gamma   90.00
#
_symmetry.space_group_name_H-M   'P 1'
#
loop_
_entity.id
_entity.type
_entity.pdbx_description
1 polymer ?
#
loop_
_entity_poly.entity_id
_entity_poly.type
_entity_poly.pdbx_seq_one_letter_code
_entity_poly.pdbx_strand_id
1 'polypeptide(L)' 'SYPPEKKMDADESRLRMAVIAGAAKACRYKDEHPRASEQEVVQNITDNVKEILDKIDNPF' A
#
# COMPACT_ATOMS: atom_id res chain seq x y z
N SER A 1 13.94 -26.07 -10.88
CA SER A 1 13.37 -25.64 -9.58
C SER A 1 13.91 -24.26 -9.29
N TYR A 2 13.06 -23.23 -9.19
CA TYR A 2 13.49 -21.89 -8.76
C TYR A 2 13.85 -21.98 -7.26
N PRO A 3 15.01 -21.47 -6.81
CA PRO A 3 15.39 -21.58 -5.41
C PRO A 3 14.36 -20.83 -4.52
N PRO A 4 13.95 -21.42 -3.39
CA PRO A 4 12.91 -20.87 -2.51
C PRO A 4 13.29 -19.49 -1.93
N GLU A 5 14.58 -19.21 -1.80
CA GLU A 5 15.13 -17.95 -1.24
C GLU A 5 14.74 -16.72 -2.06
N LYS A 6 14.76 -16.81 -3.41
CA LYS A 6 14.41 -15.70 -4.30
C LYS A 6 12.93 -15.27 -4.22
N LYS A 7 12.03 -16.15 -3.80
CA LYS A 7 10.60 -15.82 -3.65
C LYS A 7 10.34 -15.04 -2.35
N MET A 8 11.04 -15.40 -1.29
CA MET A 8 10.88 -14.78 0.03
C MET A 8 11.28 -13.29 0.00
N ASP A 9 12.38 -12.95 -0.69
CA ASP A 9 12.83 -11.57 -0.86
C ASP A 9 11.87 -10.70 -1.67
N ALA A 10 11.20 -11.31 -2.67
CA ALA A 10 10.22 -10.61 -3.51
C ALA A 10 8.94 -10.30 -2.74
N ASP A 11 8.45 -11.24 -1.94
CA ASP A 11 7.25 -11.05 -1.10
C ASP A 11 7.50 -10.00 0.00
N GLU A 12 8.68 -10.01 0.62
CA GLU A 12 9.06 -9.00 1.61
C GLU A 12 9.17 -7.60 0.99
N SER A 13 9.81 -7.50 -0.18
CA SER A 13 9.93 -6.22 -0.89
C SER A 13 8.56 -5.68 -1.30
N ARG A 14 7.67 -6.55 -1.77
CA ARG A 14 6.29 -6.19 -2.11
C ARG A 14 5.51 -5.72 -0.88
N LEU A 15 5.65 -6.39 0.26
CA LEU A 15 5.02 -5.96 1.52
C LEU A 15 5.52 -4.59 1.96
N ARG A 16 6.84 -4.34 1.91
CA ARG A 16 7.42 -3.03 2.23
C ARG A 16 6.87 -1.92 1.33
N MET A 17 6.77 -2.17 0.03
CA MET A 17 6.19 -1.22 -0.93
C MET A 17 4.71 -0.98 -0.65
N ALA A 18 3.94 -2.01 -0.31
CA ALA A 18 2.52 -1.88 0.05
C ALA A 18 2.33 -1.00 1.28
N VAL A 19 3.16 -1.18 2.31
CA VAL A 19 3.13 -0.34 3.53
C VAL A 19 3.45 1.12 3.19
N ILE A 20 4.51 1.37 2.41
CA ILE A 20 4.91 2.73 2.01
C ILE A 20 3.80 3.40 1.19
N ALA A 21 3.24 2.70 0.20
CA ALA A 21 2.18 3.22 -0.64
C ALA A 21 0.88 3.50 0.14
N GLY A 22 0.54 2.62 1.08
CA GLY A 22 -0.58 2.81 2.02
C GLY A 22 -0.38 4.06 2.88
N ALA A 23 0.79 4.22 3.49
CA ALA A 23 1.12 5.40 4.29
C ALA A 23 1.09 6.70 3.46
N ALA A 24 1.63 6.67 2.24
CA ALA A 24 1.58 7.83 1.35
C ALA A 24 0.15 8.21 0.96
N LYS A 25 -0.73 7.22 0.70
CA LYS A 25 -2.16 7.47 0.44
C LYS A 25 -2.86 8.04 1.68
N ALA A 26 -2.53 7.53 2.87
CA ALA A 26 -3.04 8.06 4.15
C ALA A 26 -2.74 9.55 4.32
N CYS A 27 -1.47 9.94 4.11
CA CYS A 27 -1.04 11.33 4.19
C CYS A 27 -1.78 12.20 3.19
N ARG A 28 -1.84 11.80 1.91
CA ARG A 28 -2.55 12.55 0.88
C ARG A 28 -4.04 12.72 1.19
N TYR A 29 -4.70 11.66 1.65
CA TYR A 29 -6.11 11.73 2.03
C TYR A 29 -6.33 12.71 3.19
N LYS A 30 -5.44 12.72 4.19
CA LYS A 30 -5.49 13.65 5.32
C LYS A 30 -5.18 15.09 4.91
N ASP A 31 -4.28 15.31 3.96
CA ASP A 31 -3.98 16.63 3.39
C ASP A 31 -5.20 17.21 2.65
N GLU A 32 -5.90 16.37 1.87
CA GLU A 32 -7.12 16.74 1.16
C GLU A 32 -8.34 16.86 2.10
N HIS A 33 -8.34 16.11 3.21
CA HIS A 33 -9.41 16.08 4.21
C HIS A 33 -8.85 16.31 5.63
N PRO A 34 -8.43 17.55 5.99
CA PRO A 34 -7.73 17.82 7.26
C PRO A 34 -8.50 17.40 8.51
N ARG A 35 -9.83 17.37 8.42
CA ARG A 35 -10.73 17.00 9.52
C ARG A 35 -11.09 15.52 9.58
N ALA A 36 -10.66 14.71 8.61
CA ALA A 36 -10.94 13.27 8.61
C ALA A 36 -10.39 12.62 9.89
N SER A 37 -11.19 11.82 10.55
CA SER A 37 -10.77 10.98 11.67
C SER A 37 -9.80 9.90 11.22
N GLU A 38 -9.05 9.33 12.16
CA GLU A 38 -8.17 8.19 11.88
C GLU A 38 -8.94 7.00 11.30
N GLN A 39 -10.18 6.77 11.78
CA GLN A 39 -11.05 5.71 11.28
C GLN A 39 -11.41 5.93 9.80
N GLU A 40 -11.75 7.16 9.41
CA GLU A 40 -12.03 7.51 8.00
C GLU A 40 -10.79 7.35 7.11
N VAL A 41 -9.61 7.72 7.62
CA VAL A 41 -8.34 7.55 6.90
C VAL A 41 -8.05 6.06 6.70
N VAL A 42 -8.18 5.24 7.75
CA VAL A 42 -7.98 3.79 7.66
C VAL A 42 -8.99 3.15 6.71
N GLN A 43 -10.27 3.51 6.82
CA GLN A 43 -11.33 3.01 5.94
C GLN A 43 -11.01 3.33 4.47
N ASN A 44 -10.60 4.58 4.18
CA ASN A 44 -10.20 4.98 2.83
C ASN A 44 -9.07 4.10 2.30
N ILE A 45 -8.03 3.84 3.10
CA ILE A 45 -6.92 2.98 2.67
C ILE A 45 -7.40 1.56 2.43
N THR A 46 -8.16 0.96 3.36
CA THR A 46 -8.66 -0.41 3.25
C THR A 46 -9.55 -0.61 2.03
N ASP A 47 -10.42 0.35 1.73
CA ASP A 47 -11.31 0.31 0.56
C ASP A 47 -10.53 0.38 -0.76
N ASN A 48 -9.31 0.93 -0.72
CA ASN A 48 -8.45 1.12 -1.88
C ASN A 48 -7.23 0.18 -1.90
N VAL A 49 -7.16 -0.82 -1.03
CA VAL A 49 -6.01 -1.75 -0.96
C VAL A 49 -5.71 -2.40 -2.31
N LYS A 50 -6.75 -2.80 -3.04
CA LYS A 50 -6.58 -3.41 -4.36
C LYS A 50 -5.89 -2.46 -5.34
N GLU A 51 -6.32 -1.20 -5.40
CA GLU A 51 -5.70 -0.18 -6.25
C GLU A 51 -4.23 0.08 -5.87
N ILE A 52 -3.93 0.09 -4.56
CA ILE A 52 -2.56 0.25 -4.05
C ILE A 52 -1.67 -0.91 -4.53
N LEU A 53 -2.15 -2.14 -4.39
CA LEU A 53 -1.42 -3.34 -4.82
C LEU A 53 -1.26 -3.39 -6.34
N ASP A 54 -2.32 -3.07 -7.10
CA ASP A 54 -2.29 -3.06 -8.57
C ASP A 54 -1.23 -2.08 -9.11
N LYS A 55 -1.04 -0.92 -8.46
CA LYS A 55 0.00 0.06 -8.81
C LYS A 55 1.43 -0.41 -8.49
N ILE A 56 1.59 -1.25 -7.47
CA ILE A 56 2.89 -1.83 -7.12
C ILE A 56 3.24 -2.93 -8.10
N ASP A 57 2.25 -3.76 -8.45
CA ASP A 57 2.44 -4.89 -9.36
C ASP A 57 2.57 -4.42 -10.83
N ASN A 58 1.94 -3.29 -11.18
CA ASN A 58 1.98 -2.69 -12.53
C ASN A 58 2.33 -1.19 -12.48
N PRO A 59 3.61 -0.82 -12.37
CA PRO A 59 4.04 0.58 -12.25
C PRO A 59 3.98 1.42 -13.55
N PHE A 60 3.47 0.88 -14.67
CA PHE A 60 3.47 1.53 -15.99
C PHE A 60 2.15 1.31 -16.75
#